data_AF-S2KFY0-F1
#
_entry.id   AF-S2KFY0-F1
#
_cell.length_a   1.000
_cell.length_b   1.000
_cell.length_c   1.000
_cell.angle_alpha   90.00
_cell.angle_beta   90.00
_cell.angle_gamma   90.00
#
_symmetry.space_group_name_H-M   'P 1'
#
loop_
_entity.id
_entity.type
_entity.pdbx_description
1 polymer ?
#
loop_
_entity_poly.entity_id
_entity_poly.type
_entity_poly.pdbx_seq_one_letter_code
_entity_poly.pdbx_strand_id
1 'polypeptide(L)'
;MTHRSTKQAWPLIPFLALLAGCSSSLGPMSWETGYRATGVAQAGNDASLRQSIAPIACRTQTGETGIVTLPPGCANDLNLQFMVERPRDLVHGREMGPARAEPVANAAQERLANRERANSRRQKLEGEASSSTNYATTSDM
;
A
#
# COMPACT_ATOMS: atom_id res chain seq x y z
N MET A 1 22.98 -51.76 34.14
CA MET A 1 23.02 -50.29 33.96
C MET A 1 22.11 -49.90 32.82
N THR A 2 20.93 -49.37 33.17
CA THR A 2 20.04 -48.44 32.46
C THR A 2 19.84 -48.59 30.93
N HIS A 3 18.83 -49.36 30.54
CA HIS A 3 18.08 -49.15 29.30
C HIS A 3 17.28 -47.84 29.41
N ARG A 4 17.66 -46.80 28.67
CA ARG A 4 16.98 -45.50 28.70
C ARG A 4 15.92 -45.42 27.59
N SER A 5 14.69 -45.30 28.06
CA SER A 5 13.42 -45.06 27.36
C SER A 5 13.51 -44.33 26.02
N THR A 6 13.28 -45.05 24.91
CA THR A 6 13.11 -44.52 23.56
C THR A 6 11.66 -44.14 23.22
N LYS A 7 10.72 -44.27 24.17
CA LYS A 7 9.28 -44.06 23.92
C LYS A 7 8.77 -42.63 24.13
N GLN A 8 9.64 -41.70 24.56
CA GLN A 8 9.23 -40.36 25.01
C GLN A 8 9.28 -39.26 23.93
N ALA A 9 9.80 -39.55 22.72
CA ALA A 9 9.99 -38.54 21.68
C ALA A 9 8.87 -38.46 20.62
N TRP A 10 7.93 -39.43 20.60
CA TRP A 10 6.85 -39.46 19.59
C TRP A 10 5.94 -38.22 19.59
N PRO A 11 5.50 -37.64 20.74
CA PRO A 11 4.52 -36.55 20.68
C PRO A 11 5.09 -35.20 20.22
N LEU A 12 6.42 -35.06 20.09
CA LEU A 12 7.05 -33.80 19.66
C LEU A 12 7.01 -33.57 18.15
N ILE A 13 6.91 -34.65 17.36
CA ILE A 13 6.88 -34.61 15.90
C ILE A 13 5.67 -33.83 15.34
N PRO A 14 4.41 -34.07 15.78
CA PRO A 14 3.27 -33.31 15.27
C PRO A 14 3.31 -31.83 15.67
N PHE A 15 3.90 -31.49 16.82
CA PHE A 15 4.01 -30.11 17.28
C PHE A 15 5.02 -29.30 16.45
N LEU A 16 6.15 -29.92 16.07
CA LEU A 16 7.11 -29.31 15.14
C LEU A 16 6.55 -29.15 13.73
N ALA A 17 5.69 -30.06 13.27
CA ALA A 17 5.05 -29.96 11.95
C ALA A 17 4.10 -28.75 11.85
N LEU A 18 3.40 -28.39 12.94
CA LEU A 18 2.54 -27.20 13.00
C LEU A 18 3.33 -25.89 12.92
N LEU A 19 4.56 -25.85 13.42
CA LEU A 19 5.41 -24.65 13.41
C LEU A 19 6.09 -24.40 12.05
N ALA A 20 6.27 -25.45 11.24
CA ALA A 20 6.85 -25.33 9.90
C ALA A 20 5.94 -24.64 8.86
N GLY A 21 4.63 -24.54 9.15
CA GLY A 21 3.65 -23.90 8.26
C GLY A 21 3.68 -22.35 8.28
N CYS A 22 4.41 -21.72 9.21
CA CYS A 22 4.50 -20.26 9.33
C CYS A 22 5.57 -19.61 8.43
N SER A 23 6.00 -20.29 7.35
CA SER A 23 6.89 -19.66 6.36
C SER A 23 6.06 -18.76 5.45
N SER A 24 6.08 -17.46 5.73
CA SER A 24 5.43 -16.46 4.87
C SER A 24 6.10 -16.49 3.49
N SER A 25 5.35 -16.87 2.45
CA SER A 25 5.85 -16.96 1.06
C SER A 25 6.24 -15.61 0.45
N LEU A 26 5.98 -14.51 1.14
CA LEU A 26 6.49 -13.21 0.76
C LEU A 26 7.96 -13.17 1.19
N GLY A 27 8.87 -13.50 0.26
CA GLY A 27 10.29 -13.23 0.41
C GLY A 27 10.55 -11.75 0.75
N PRO A 28 11.81 -11.37 1.08
CA PRO A 28 12.12 -9.98 1.40
C PRO A 28 11.62 -9.08 0.27
N MET A 29 10.70 -8.16 0.58
CA MET A 29 10.21 -7.18 -0.38
C MET A 29 11.37 -6.23 -0.70
N SER A 30 12.14 -6.53 -1.75
CA SER A 30 13.05 -5.57 -2.36
C SER A 30 12.20 -4.60 -3.18
N TRP A 31 11.96 -3.40 -2.65
CA TRP A 31 11.31 -2.34 -3.41
C TRP A 31 12.39 -1.39 -3.97
N GLU A 32 12.39 -1.22 -5.29
CA GLU A 32 13.15 -0.16 -5.94
C GLU A 32 12.46 1.16 -5.63
N THR A 33 13.18 2.10 -5.02
CA THR A 33 12.53 3.29 -4.45
C THR A 33 12.18 4.36 -5.46
N GLY A 34 12.81 4.33 -6.64
CA GLY A 34 12.71 5.39 -7.63
C GLY A 34 13.43 6.68 -7.22
N TYR A 35 14.04 6.74 -6.03
CA TYR A 35 14.76 7.90 -5.49
C TYR A 35 16.20 7.54 -5.10
N ARG A 36 17.10 8.52 -5.18
CA ARG A 36 18.47 8.39 -4.71
C ARG A 36 18.90 9.60 -3.89
N ALA A 37 19.83 9.38 -2.97
CA ALA A 37 20.56 10.47 -2.33
C ALA A 37 21.70 10.94 -3.25
N THR A 38 21.72 12.23 -3.57
CA THR A 38 22.78 12.89 -4.35
C THR A 38 23.43 14.00 -3.52
N GLY A 39 24.74 14.17 -3.66
CA GLY A 39 25.41 15.35 -3.13
C GLY A 39 25.15 16.54 -4.04
N VAL A 40 24.65 17.65 -3.50
CA VAL A 40 24.56 18.95 -4.18
C VAL A 40 25.51 19.92 -3.51
N ALA A 41 26.23 20.69 -4.33
CA ALA A 41 27.09 21.76 -3.83
C ALA A 41 26.24 22.78 -3.07
N GLN A 42 26.64 23.10 -1.84
CA GLN A 42 25.96 24.12 -1.05
C GLN A 42 26.37 25.51 -1.57
N ALA A 43 25.39 26.31 -1.99
CA ALA A 43 25.63 27.67 -2.45
C ALA A 43 26.45 28.46 -1.40
N GLY A 44 27.65 28.91 -1.79
CA GLY A 44 28.55 29.70 -0.96
C GLY A 44 29.72 28.95 -0.30
N ASN A 45 29.81 27.62 -0.42
CA ASN A 45 30.97 26.84 0.03
C ASN A 45 31.14 25.58 -0.84
N ASP A 46 32.07 25.63 -1.80
CA ASP A 46 32.37 24.50 -2.73
C ASP A 46 32.86 23.23 -2.02
N ALA A 47 33.28 23.33 -0.75
CA ALA A 47 33.76 22.21 0.05
C ALA A 47 32.64 21.44 0.80
N SER A 48 31.44 22.00 0.93
CA SER A 48 30.33 21.34 1.65
C SER A 48 29.28 20.81 0.68
N LEU A 49 29.24 19.48 0.52
CA LEU A 49 28.18 18.79 -0.20
C LEU A 49 27.00 18.54 0.75
N ARG A 50 25.83 19.05 0.41
CA ARG A 50 24.58 18.75 1.10
C ARG A 50 23.93 17.54 0.43
N GLN A 51 23.51 16.54 1.20
CA GLN A 51 22.76 15.42 0.63
C GLN A 51 21.33 15.88 0.31
N SER A 52 20.90 15.75 -0.94
CA SER A 52 19.52 15.92 -1.38
C SER A 52 18.97 14.59 -1.90
N ILE A 53 17.66 14.40 -1.80
CA ILE A 53 16.96 13.28 -2.42
C ILE A 53 16.46 13.76 -3.78
N ALA A 54 16.61 12.92 -4.81
CA ALA A 54 16.13 13.21 -6.14
C ALA A 54 15.58 11.94 -6.82
N PRO A 55 14.54 12.05 -7.68
CA PRO A 55 14.07 10.95 -8.49
C PRO A 55 15.19 10.44 -9.40
N ILE A 56 15.26 9.13 -9.63
CA ILE A 56 16.30 8.53 -10.46
C ILE A 56 16.24 9.08 -11.89
N ALA A 57 15.04 9.32 -12.41
CA ALA A 57 14.78 9.93 -13.72
C ALA A 57 15.28 11.38 -13.82
N CYS A 58 15.35 12.10 -12.70
CA CYS A 58 15.73 13.51 -12.64
C CYS A 58 17.24 13.70 -12.45
N ARG A 59 18.03 13.07 -13.32
CA ARG A 59 19.48 13.31 -13.40
C ARG A 59 19.74 14.71 -13.96
N THR A 60 20.13 15.64 -13.09
CA THR A 60 20.82 16.86 -13.51
C THR A 60 22.22 16.49 -13.97
N GLN A 61 22.70 17.08 -15.07
CA GLN A 61 24.09 16.87 -15.50
C GLN A 61 25.02 17.42 -14.41
N THR A 62 25.95 16.61 -13.94
CA THR A 62 26.94 17.02 -12.94
C THR A 62 27.89 18.02 -13.58
N GLY A 63 27.86 19.29 -13.16
CA GLY A 63 28.76 20.34 -13.64
C GLY A 63 28.09 21.67 -14.02
N GLU A 64 26.76 21.74 -14.05
CA GLU A 64 26.06 23.01 -14.27
C GLU A 64 26.12 23.89 -13.02
N THR A 65 26.51 25.15 -13.21
CA THR A 65 26.53 26.18 -12.17
C THR A 65 25.50 27.25 -12.52
N GLY A 66 24.79 27.78 -11.51
CA GLY A 66 23.72 28.78 -11.70
C GLY A 66 22.31 28.23 -11.51
N ILE A 67 21.30 28.93 -12.04
CA ILE A 67 19.88 28.49 -11.98
C ILE A 67 19.67 27.36 -12.97
N VAL A 68 19.62 26.12 -12.47
CA VAL A 68 19.35 24.92 -13.27
C VAL A 68 17.84 24.73 -13.39
N THR A 69 17.30 24.86 -14.61
CA THR A 69 15.90 24.55 -14.89
C THR A 69 15.70 23.04 -14.98
N LEU A 70 14.87 22.48 -14.10
CA LEU A 70 14.55 21.05 -14.14
C LEU A 70 13.71 20.72 -15.39
N PRO A 71 13.87 19.53 -15.99
CA PRO A 71 12.99 19.04 -17.04
C PRO A 71 11.51 19.01 -16.60
N PRO A 72 10.55 19.13 -17.53
CA PRO A 72 9.13 18.93 -17.24
C PRO A 72 8.90 17.57 -16.57
N GLY A 73 8.11 17.53 -15.50
CA GLY A 73 7.94 16.36 -14.64
C GLY A 73 8.85 16.39 -13.41
N CYS A 74 10.14 16.67 -13.58
CA CYS A 74 11.08 16.72 -12.45
C CYS A 74 10.82 17.90 -11.50
N ALA A 75 10.37 19.04 -12.02
CA ALA A 75 9.95 20.17 -11.17
C ALA A 75 8.71 19.82 -10.32
N ASN A 76 7.76 19.08 -10.90
CA ASN A 76 6.59 18.60 -10.17
C ASN A 76 7.00 17.61 -9.08
N ASP A 77 7.84 16.62 -9.42
CA ASP A 77 8.31 15.63 -8.46
C ASP A 77 9.12 16.28 -7.33
N LEU A 78 9.87 17.34 -7.60
CA LEU A 78 10.55 18.12 -6.56
C LEU A 78 9.55 18.82 -5.64
N ASN A 79 8.49 19.42 -6.19
CA ASN A 79 7.42 20.01 -5.39
C ASN A 79 6.70 18.95 -4.53
N LEU A 80 6.43 17.77 -5.10
CA LEU A 80 5.83 16.66 -4.38
C LEU A 80 6.72 16.21 -3.21
N GLN A 81 8.04 16.17 -3.38
CA GLN A 81 8.98 15.83 -2.32
C GLN A 81 8.93 16.80 -1.13
N PHE A 82 8.69 18.09 -1.37
CA PHE A 82 8.53 19.07 -0.29
C PHE A 82 7.22 18.90 0.50
N MET A 83 6.26 18.13 -0.02
CA MET A 83 5.01 17.83 0.67
C MET A 83 5.06 16.50 1.46
N VAL A 84 6.16 15.76 1.38
CA VAL A 84 6.32 14.48 2.08
C VAL A 84 6.56 14.72 3.58
N GLU A 85 5.81 14.03 4.44
CA GLU A 85 5.94 14.14 5.90
C GLU A 85 7.37 13.82 6.39
N ARG A 86 7.99 12.78 5.82
CA ARG A 86 9.32 12.28 6.20
C ARG A 86 10.16 11.96 4.96
N PRO A 87 11.01 12.88 4.49
CA PRO A 87 11.77 12.70 3.25
C PRO A 87 12.63 11.44 3.22
N ARG A 88 13.14 10.98 4.36
CA ARG A 88 13.93 9.74 4.46
C ARG A 88 13.17 8.48 4.01
N ASP A 89 11.85 8.49 4.10
CA ASP A 89 10.98 7.38 3.74
C ASP A 89 10.92 7.19 2.22
N LEU A 90 11.30 8.22 1.43
CA LEU A 90 11.44 8.10 -0.03
C LEU A 90 12.56 7.14 -0.45
N VAL A 91 13.54 6.89 0.42
CA VAL A 91 14.70 6.02 0.13
C VAL A 91 14.71 4.76 0.98
N HIS A 92 14.18 4.82 2.21
CA HIS A 92 14.24 3.69 3.13
C HIS A 92 12.88 3.01 3.31
N GLY A 93 11.80 3.70 2.92
CA GLY A 93 10.45 3.22 3.18
C GLY A 93 10.19 3.17 4.67
N ARG A 94 9.08 2.53 5.03
CA ARG A 94 8.77 2.24 6.42
C ARG A 94 8.33 0.80 6.55
N GLU A 95 8.70 0.20 7.66
CA GLU A 95 8.10 -1.05 8.06
C GLU A 95 6.60 -0.80 8.26
N MET A 96 5.81 -1.45 7.42
CA MET A 96 4.37 -1.47 7.58
C MET A 96 4.07 -2.35 8.80
N GLY A 97 3.18 -1.89 9.67
CA GLY A 97 2.72 -2.71 10.79
C GLY A 97 2.11 -4.04 10.31
N PRO A 98 1.79 -4.97 11.22
CA PRO A 98 1.17 -6.24 10.85
C PRO A 98 -0.02 -6.00 9.92
N ALA A 99 -0.09 -6.77 8.84
CA ALA A 99 -1.15 -6.66 7.86
C ALA A 99 -2.50 -6.78 8.57
N ARG A 100 -3.25 -5.69 8.64
CA ARG A 100 -4.51 -5.66 9.37
C ARG A 100 -5.63 -6.23 8.49
N ALA A 101 -5.66 -7.54 8.35
CA ALA A 101 -6.66 -8.23 7.54
C ALA A 101 -8.09 -8.00 8.05
N GLU A 102 -8.30 -8.03 9.37
CA GLU A 102 -9.62 -7.92 9.98
C GLU A 102 -10.32 -6.56 9.76
N PRO A 103 -9.72 -5.39 10.05
CA PRO A 103 -10.39 -4.12 9.79
C PRO A 103 -10.55 -3.83 8.29
N VAL A 104 -9.64 -4.32 7.44
CA VAL A 104 -9.78 -4.22 5.98
C VAL A 104 -10.96 -5.07 5.50
N ALA A 105 -11.09 -6.29 6.00
CA ALA A 105 -12.22 -7.17 5.68
C ALA A 105 -13.54 -6.57 6.15
N ASN A 106 -13.59 -6.01 7.37
CA ASN A 106 -14.79 -5.35 7.90
C ASN A 106 -15.20 -4.12 7.06
N ALA A 107 -14.24 -3.25 6.73
CA ALA A 107 -14.50 -2.10 5.88
C ALA A 107 -15.00 -2.51 4.48
N ALA A 108 -14.44 -3.58 3.91
CA ALA A 108 -14.90 -4.13 2.64
C ALA A 108 -16.33 -4.68 2.76
N GLN A 109 -16.63 -5.45 3.80
CA GLN A 109 -17.97 -5.99 4.07
C GLN A 109 -19.00 -4.88 4.24
N GLU A 110 -18.69 -3.82 5.00
CA GLU A 110 -19.60 -2.68 5.17
C GLU A 110 -19.92 -2.02 3.82
N ARG A 111 -18.89 -1.83 2.99
CA ARG A 111 -19.04 -1.22 1.67
C ARG A 111 -19.93 -2.06 0.75
N LEU A 112 -19.75 -3.38 0.78
CA LEU A 112 -20.54 -4.34 0.02
C LEU A 112 -21.98 -4.43 0.53
N ALA A 113 -22.18 -4.55 1.84
CA ALA A 113 -23.50 -4.61 2.46
C ALA A 113 -24.32 -3.34 2.20
N ASN A 114 -23.70 -2.16 2.23
CA ASN A 114 -24.39 -0.92 1.86
C ASN A 114 -24.81 -0.90 0.38
N ARG A 115 -24.01 -1.48 -0.51
CA ARG A 115 -24.35 -1.62 -1.93
C ARG A 115 -25.53 -2.58 -2.12
N GLU A 116 -25.56 -3.70 -1.42
CA GLU A 116 -26.68 -4.65 -1.45
C GLU A 116 -27.98 -3.99 -0.98
N ARG A 117 -27.96 -3.31 0.18
CA ARG A 117 -29.14 -2.58 0.69
C ARG A 117 -29.65 -1.53 -0.28
N ALA A 118 -28.75 -0.78 -0.91
CA ALA A 118 -29.11 0.22 -1.92
C ALA A 118 -29.78 -0.44 -3.14
N ASN A 119 -29.25 -1.58 -3.60
CA ASN A 119 -29.83 -2.33 -4.72
C ASN A 119 -31.21 -2.91 -4.36
N SER A 120 -31.37 -3.52 -3.18
CA SER A 120 -32.66 -4.04 -2.73
C SER A 120 -33.71 -2.95 -2.60
N ARG A 121 -33.32 -1.76 -2.10
CA ARG A 121 -34.22 -0.59 -2.05
C ARG A 121 -34.65 -0.18 -3.46
N ARG A 122 -33.73 -0.14 -4.43
CA ARG A 122 -34.06 0.19 -5.83
C ARG A 122 -35.05 -0.80 -6.42
N GLN A 123 -34.80 -2.11 -6.27
CA GLN A 123 -35.70 -3.16 -6.76
C GLN A 123 -37.11 -3.05 -6.15
N LYS A 124 -37.19 -2.74 -4.85
CA LYS A 124 -38.48 -2.54 -4.18
C LYS A 124 -39.24 -1.35 -4.77
N LEU A 125 -38.56 -0.22 -4.96
CA LEU A 125 -39.15 0.99 -5.57
C LEU A 125 -39.57 0.75 -7.03
N GLU A 126 -38.78 0.01 -7.80
CA GLU A 126 -39.11 -0.37 -9.18
C GLU A 126 -40.33 -1.30 -9.24
N GLY A 127 -40.45 -2.25 -8.30
CA GLY A 127 -41.61 -3.12 -8.16
C GLY A 127 -42.88 -2.35 -7.76
N GLU A 128 -42.76 -1.42 -6.80
CA GLU A 128 -43.86 -0.54 -6.38
C GLU A 128 -44.33 0.35 -7.56
N ALA A 129 -43.41 0.95 -8.32
CA ALA A 129 -43.73 1.78 -9.49
C ALA A 129 -44.39 0.99 -10.62
N SER A 130 -43.92 -0.24 -10.87
CA SER A 130 -44.50 -1.12 -11.89
C SER A 130 -45.91 -1.60 -11.48
N SER A 131 -46.09 -1.93 -10.21
CA SER A 131 -47.39 -2.32 -9.65
C SER A 131 -48.41 -1.16 -9.68
N SER A 132 -48.00 0.05 -9.32
CA SER A 132 -48.89 1.23 -9.37
C SER A 132 -49.28 1.57 -10.81
N THR A 133 -48.35 1.41 -11.76
CA THR A 133 -48.63 1.63 -13.19
C THR A 133 -49.64 0.62 -13.71
N ASN A 134 -49.51 -0.66 -13.36
CA ASN A 134 -50.48 -1.69 -13.75
C ASN A 134 -51.86 -1.47 -13.13
N TYR A 135 -51.94 -1.02 -11.87
CA TYR A 135 -53.24 -0.71 -11.24
C TYR A 135 -53.94 0.49 -11.89
N ALA A 136 -53.17 1.52 -12.29
CA ALA A 136 -53.70 2.70 -12.98
C ALA A 136 -54.22 2.40 -14.40
N THR A 137 -53.67 1.39 -15.10
CA THR A 137 -54.09 1.05 -16.46
C THR A 137 -55.25 0.05 -16.53
N THR A 138 -55.46 -0.77 -15.49
CA THR A 138 -56.53 -1.79 -15.47
C THR A 138 -57.82 -1.33 -14.81
N SER A 139 -57.79 -0.23 -14.05
CA SER A 139 -58.97 0.32 -13.35
C SER A 139 -59.84 1.24 -14.24
N ASP A 140 -59.42 1.46 -15.48
CA ASP A 140 -60.11 2.30 -16.48
C ASP A 140 -60.82 1.45 -17.58
N MET A 141 -61.14 0.18 -17.27
CA MET A 141 -61.93 -0.73 -18.12
C MET A 141 -63.21 -1.21 -17.43
#